data_AF-A0A350NZ64-F1
#
_entry.id   AF-A0A350NZ64-F1
#
_cell.length_a   1.000
_cell.length_b   1.000
_cell.length_c   1.000
_cell.angle_alpha   90.00
_cell.angle_beta   90.00
_cell.angle_gamma   90.00
#
_symmetry.space_group_name_H-M   'P 1'
#
loop_
_entity.id
_entity.type
_entity.pdbx_description
1 polymer ?
#
loop_
_entity_poly.entity_id
_entity_poly.type
_entity_poly.pdbx_seq_one_letter_code
_entity_poly.pdbx_strand_id
1 'polypeptide(L)'
;MAYDFNRAYMDIDSLMAYKAVDREVGQSFGVVVLAVELSNREYQHRFDKLRDTHTMKKPPSSNRIFAGYLVVRNVGQKDQYETWMPEHVFIELYEKISLQKADR
;
A
#
# COMPACT_ATOMS: atom_id res chain seq x y z
N MET A 1 -15.40 -0.07 18.42
CA MET A 1 -14.27 0.35 17.54
C MET A 1 -14.79 1.43 16.61
N ALA A 2 -14.22 2.63 16.67
CA ALA A 2 -14.59 3.69 15.73
C ALA A 2 -13.93 3.40 14.37
N TYR A 3 -14.71 3.41 13.30
CA TYR A 3 -14.20 3.30 11.94
C TYR A 3 -13.48 4.61 11.58
N ASP A 4 -12.21 4.53 11.20
CA ASP A 4 -11.42 5.70 10.82
C ASP A 4 -11.67 6.06 9.34
N PHE A 5 -12.51 7.06 9.13
CA PHE A 5 -12.83 7.58 7.79
C PHE A 5 -11.63 8.22 7.07
N ASN A 6 -10.56 8.57 7.81
CA ASN A 6 -9.38 9.21 7.24
C ASN A 6 -8.28 8.21 6.85
N ARG A 7 -8.44 6.91 7.16
CA ARG A 7 -7.47 5.86 6.83
C ARG A 7 -7.06 5.87 5.35
N ALA A 8 -8.01 6.14 4.45
CA ALA A 8 -7.74 6.23 3.01
C ALA A 8 -6.90 7.43 2.59
N TYR A 9 -6.79 8.45 3.45
CA TYR A 9 -6.06 9.68 3.18
C TYR A 9 -4.84 9.86 4.07
N MET A 10 -4.40 8.79 4.74
CA MET A 10 -3.12 8.79 5.45
C MET A 10 -1.98 9.18 4.53
N ASP A 11 -1.04 9.95 5.06
CA ASP A 11 0.23 10.25 4.42
C ASP A 11 1.08 8.98 4.30
N ILE A 12 1.87 8.92 3.24
CA ILE A 12 2.73 7.78 2.92
C ILE A 12 3.68 7.48 4.08
N ASP A 13 4.21 8.52 4.74
CA ASP A 13 5.14 8.39 5.87
C ASP A 13 4.51 7.79 7.14
N SER A 14 3.17 7.73 7.21
CA SER A 14 2.43 7.14 8.33
C SER A 14 2.09 5.67 8.11
N LEU A 15 2.41 5.11 6.94
CA LEU A 15 2.12 3.73 6.58
C LEU A 15 3.09 2.75 7.25
N MET A 16 2.65 1.49 7.38
CA MET A 16 3.48 0.43 7.95
C MET A 16 4.43 -0.13 6.89
N ALA A 17 5.66 -0.45 7.28
CA ALA A 17 6.64 -1.07 6.39
C ALA A 17 6.48 -2.59 6.35
N TYR A 18 6.63 -3.13 5.14
CA TYR A 18 6.62 -4.56 4.86
C TYR A 18 7.80 -4.90 3.96
N LYS A 19 8.26 -6.14 4.06
CA LYS A 19 9.38 -6.65 3.27
C LYS A 19 8.90 -7.77 2.36
N ALA A 20 9.41 -7.83 1.15
CA ALA A 20 9.18 -8.94 0.23
C ALA A 20 9.67 -10.25 0.86
N VAL A 21 8.86 -11.31 0.75
CA VAL A 21 9.16 -12.63 1.34
C VAL A 21 10.34 -13.33 0.68
N ASP A 22 10.57 -13.04 -0.60
CA ASP A 22 11.67 -13.61 -1.37
C ASP A 22 12.35 -12.58 -2.28
N ARG A 23 13.47 -13.02 -2.87
CA ARG A 23 14.30 -12.17 -3.74
C ARG A 23 13.61 -11.82 -5.06
N GLU A 24 12.82 -12.71 -5.62
CA GLU A 24 12.16 -12.50 -6.92
C GLU A 24 11.07 -11.44 -6.80
N VAL A 25 10.26 -11.52 -5.74
CA VAL A 25 9.27 -10.50 -5.37
C VAL A 25 9.97 -9.17 -5.10
N GLY A 26 11.06 -9.18 -4.33
CA GLY A 26 11.82 -7.97 -4.01
C GLY A 26 12.43 -7.28 -5.25
N GLN A 27 12.90 -8.06 -6.22
CA GLN A 27 13.43 -7.54 -7.48
C GLN A 27 12.33 -6.99 -8.40
N SER A 28 11.19 -7.67 -8.47
CA SER A 28 10.11 -7.30 -9.38
C SER A 28 9.28 -6.13 -8.88
N PHE A 29 9.12 -6.02 -7.55
CA PHE A 29 8.09 -5.17 -6.94
C PHE A 29 8.59 -4.26 -5.81
N GLY A 30 9.87 -4.36 -5.46
CA GLY A 30 10.50 -3.61 -4.38
C GLY A 30 10.70 -4.47 -3.14
N VAL A 31 11.90 -4.39 -2.55
CA VAL A 31 12.28 -5.17 -1.36
C VAL A 31 11.50 -4.73 -0.12
N VAL A 32 11.28 -3.41 0.01
CA VAL A 32 10.50 -2.81 1.10
C VAL A 32 9.39 -1.98 0.48
N VAL A 33 8.18 -2.16 1.00
CA VAL A 33 6.98 -1.42 0.61
C VAL A 33 6.33 -0.82 1.85
N LEU A 34 5.58 0.26 1.65
CA LEU A 34 4.72 0.82 2.68
C LEU A 34 3.28 0.43 2.38
N ALA A 35 2.53 -0.04 3.37
CA ALA A 35 1.16 -0.48 3.16
C ALA A 35 0.24 -0.22 4.35
N VAL A 36 -1.05 -0.15 4.05
CA VAL A 36 -2.14 -0.11 5.02
C VAL A 36 -3.32 -0.91 4.50
N GLU A 37 -3.98 -1.63 5.40
CA GLU A 37 -5.18 -2.38 5.09
C GLU A 37 -6.31 -1.43 4.69
N LEU A 38 -6.84 -1.67 3.49
CA LEU A 38 -7.76 -0.75 2.85
C LEU A 38 -8.50 -1.49 1.72
N SER A 39 -9.83 -1.40 1.71
CA SER A 39 -10.65 -2.04 0.68
C SER A 39 -10.47 -1.38 -0.69
N ASN A 40 -10.72 -2.11 -1.77
CA ASN A 40 -10.69 -1.55 -3.12
C ASN A 40 -11.63 -0.33 -3.30
N ARG A 41 -12.74 -0.25 -2.56
CA ARG A 41 -13.67 0.89 -2.59
C ARG A 41 -13.08 2.11 -1.91
N GLU A 42 -12.46 1.94 -0.74
CA GLU A 42 -11.71 3.02 -0.08
C GLU A 42 -10.55 3.49 -0.96
N TYR A 43 -9.87 2.57 -1.66
CA TYR A 43 -8.79 2.91 -2.57
C TYR A 43 -9.28 3.70 -3.78
N GLN A 44 -10.46 3.34 -4.31
CA GLN A 44 -11.11 4.10 -5.37
C GLN A 44 -11.36 5.55 -4.93
N HIS A 45 -11.87 5.77 -3.71
CA HIS A 45 -12.06 7.13 -3.17
C HIS A 45 -10.74 7.90 -3.05
N ARG A 46 -9.66 7.24 -2.59
CA ARG A 46 -8.32 7.84 -2.56
C ARG A 46 -7.83 8.21 -3.95
N PHE A 47 -7.94 7.27 -4.90
CA PHE A 47 -7.53 7.47 -6.29
C PHE A 47 -8.26 8.64 -6.93
N ASP A 48 -9.59 8.72 -6.78
CA ASP A 48 -10.37 9.82 -7.35
C ASP A 48 -9.97 11.20 -6.81
N LYS A 49 -9.48 11.26 -5.56
CA LYS A 49 -9.05 12.50 -4.91
C LYS A 49 -7.59 12.86 -5.21
N LEU A 50 -6.69 11.89 -5.29
CA LEU A 50 -5.23 12.11 -5.30
C LEU A 50 -4.54 11.77 -6.62
N ARG A 51 -5.23 11.16 -7.60
CA ARG A 51 -4.62 10.76 -8.89
C ARG A 51 -3.91 11.89 -9.66
N ASP A 52 -4.31 13.14 -9.43
CA ASP A 52 -3.75 14.30 -10.14
C ASP A 52 -2.45 14.79 -9.50
N THR A 53 -2.20 14.42 -8.24
CA THR A 53 -1.02 14.83 -7.46
C THR A 53 -0.08 13.67 -7.13
N HIS A 54 -0.59 12.43 -7.11
CA HIS A 54 0.15 11.22 -6.75
C HIS A 54 0.27 10.29 -7.96
N THR A 55 1.41 9.60 -8.07
CA THR A 55 1.58 8.51 -9.04
C THR A 55 0.84 7.27 -8.53
N MET A 56 -0.31 6.94 -9.14
CA MET A 56 -1.17 5.84 -8.65
C MET A 56 -1.69 4.97 -9.79
N LYS A 57 -1.85 3.67 -9.54
CA LYS A 57 -2.58 2.75 -10.43
C LYS A 57 -4.05 2.69 -10.04
N LYS A 58 -4.95 2.67 -11.02
CA LYS A 58 -6.39 2.52 -10.80
C LYS A 58 -6.70 1.12 -10.23
N PRO A 59 -7.66 0.96 -9.30
CA PRO A 59 -8.09 -0.38 -8.88
C PRO A 59 -8.80 -1.11 -10.04
N PRO A 60 -8.73 -2.46 -10.07
CA PRO A 60 -9.32 -3.26 -11.15
C PRO A 60 -10.85 -3.15 -11.23
N SER A 61 -11.55 -3.08 -10.10
CA SER A 61 -12.96 -2.69 -10.02
C SER A 61 -13.33 -2.28 -8.59
N SER A 62 -14.39 -1.48 -8.43
CA SER A 62 -14.98 -1.11 -7.13
C SER A 62 -16.46 -1.50 -6.99
N ASN A 63 -17.01 -2.23 -7.97
CA ASN A 63 -18.42 -2.65 -7.98
C ASN A 63 -18.75 -3.68 -6.89
N ARG A 64 -17.75 -4.48 -6.51
CA ARG A 64 -17.79 -5.38 -5.35
C ARG A 64 -16.70 -4.93 -4.38
N ILE A 65 -16.97 -5.00 -3.08
CA ILE A 65 -16.01 -4.59 -2.04
C ILE A 65 -15.15 -5.79 -1.67
N PHE A 66 -13.83 -5.64 -1.78
CA PHE A 66 -12.85 -6.65 -1.41
C PHE A 66 -11.85 -6.07 -0.41
N ALA A 67 -11.47 -6.88 0.58
CA ALA A 67 -10.37 -6.58 1.49
C ALA A 67 -9.03 -6.64 0.75
N GLY A 68 -8.10 -5.80 1.18
CA GLY A 68 -6.80 -5.68 0.55
C GLY A 68 -5.96 -4.59 1.18
N TYR A 69 -4.94 -4.18 0.44
CA TYR A 69 -3.96 -3.21 0.92
C TYR A 69 -3.75 -2.13 -0.14
N LEU A 70 -3.70 -0.88 0.33
CA LEU A 70 -2.94 0.17 -0.35
C LEU A 70 -1.47 -0.18 -0.18
N VAL A 71 -0.71 -0.17 -1.28
CA VAL A 71 0.72 -0.48 -1.29
C VAL A 71 1.47 0.59 -2.07
N VAL A 72 2.47 1.18 -1.43
CA VAL A 72 3.42 2.11 -2.03
C VAL A 72 4.71 1.35 -2.32
N ARG A 73 5.07 1.28 -3.60
CA ARG A 73 6.26 0.60 -4.09
C ARG A 73 7.36 1.59 -4.45
N ASN A 74 8.59 1.10 -4.53
CA ASN A 74 9.78 1.89 -4.85
C ASN A 74 9.91 3.11 -3.95
N VAL A 75 9.68 2.89 -2.64
CA VAL A 75 9.62 3.95 -1.63
C VAL A 75 10.92 4.75 -1.61
N GLY A 76 10.82 6.07 -1.70
CA GLY A 76 11.97 6.98 -1.75
C GLY A 76 12.70 7.06 -3.11
N GLN A 77 12.21 6.35 -4.13
CA GLN A 77 12.77 6.41 -5.49
C GLN A 77 11.92 7.29 -6.41
N LYS A 78 12.49 7.70 -7.56
CA LYS A 78 11.80 8.59 -8.53
C LYS A 78 10.57 7.96 -9.16
N ASP A 79 10.50 6.64 -9.19
CA ASP A 79 9.43 5.83 -9.76
C ASP A 79 8.49 5.29 -8.66
N GLN A 80 8.49 5.90 -7.47
CA GLN A 80 7.54 5.58 -6.41
C GLN A 80 6.10 5.68 -6.94
N TYR A 81 5.29 4.67 -6.65
CA TYR A 81 3.88 4.67 -7.04
C TYR A 81 3.00 3.91 -6.06
N GLU A 82 1.74 4.29 -6.01
CA GLU A 82 0.70 3.63 -5.23
C GLU A 82 -0.09 2.62 -6.08
N THR A 83 -0.45 1.51 -5.48
CA THR A 83 -1.33 0.51 -6.08
C THR A 83 -2.19 -0.15 -5.00
N TRP A 84 -3.28 -0.78 -5.42
CA TRP A 84 -4.05 -1.66 -4.55
C TRP A 84 -3.83 -3.11 -4.94
N MET A 85 -3.82 -4.01 -3.95
CA MET A 85 -3.86 -5.44 -4.20
C MET A 85 -4.73 -6.19 -3.18
N PRO A 86 -5.33 -7.32 -3.57
CA PRO A 86 -6.13 -8.15 -2.67
C PRO A 86 -5.30 -8.66 -1.49
N GLU A 87 -5.97 -8.88 -0.36
CA GLU A 87 -5.33 -9.33 0.89
C GLU A 87 -4.52 -10.63 0.69
N HIS A 88 -5.13 -11.65 0.10
CA HIS A 88 -4.48 -12.94 -0.12
C HIS A 88 -3.21 -12.82 -0.99
N VAL A 89 -3.21 -11.93 -1.98
CA VAL A 89 -2.01 -11.66 -2.79
C VAL A 89 -0.96 -10.92 -1.97
N PHE A 90 -1.37 -9.95 -1.15
CA PHE A 90 -0.44 -9.17 -0.35
C PHE A 90 0.32 -10.04 0.67
N ILE A 91 -0.39 -10.89 1.40
CA ILE A 91 0.19 -11.74 2.45
C ILE A 91 1.10 -12.84 1.89
N GLU A 92 0.91 -13.24 0.63
CA GLU A 92 1.82 -14.17 -0.06
C GLU A 92 3.13 -13.48 -0.47
N LEU A 93 3.10 -12.18 -0.75
CA LEU A 93 4.24 -11.44 -1.28
C LEU A 93 5.04 -10.72 -0.20
N TYR A 94 4.40 -10.31 0.91
CA TYR A 94 5.01 -9.42 1.89
C TYR A 94 4.76 -9.85 3.33
N GLU A 95 5.80 -9.73 4.14
CA GLU A 95 5.75 -9.90 5.58
C GLU A 95 5.91 -8.56 6.31
N LYS A 96 5.19 -8.39 7.43
CA LYS A 96 5.28 -7.19 8.24
C LYS A 96 6.66 -7.13 8.89
N ILE A 97 7.35 -6.00 8.74
CA ILE A 97 8.60 -5.76 9.45
C ILE A 97 8.41 -4.71 10.53
N SER A 98 8.93 -4.99 11.72
CA SER A 98 9.13 -3.95 12.72
C SER A 98 10.39 -3.18 12.33
N LEU A 99 10.23 -2.02 11.71
CA LEU A 99 11.31 -1.03 11.70
C LEU A 99 11.47 -0.56 13.15
N GLN A 100 12.34 -1.24 13.91
CA GLN A 100 12.85 -0.63 15.13
C GLN A 100 13.54 0.66 14.68
N LYS A 101 12.99 1.81 15.07
CA LYS A 101 13.71 3.07 14.99
C LYS A 101 15.03 2.81 15.71
N ALA A 102 16.13 2.89 14.98
CA ALA A 102 17.43 3.00 15.60
C ALA A 102 17.41 4.33 16.36
N ASP A 103 17.09 4.29 17.65
CA ASP A 103 17.39 5.37 18.57
C ASP A 103 18.88 5.65 18.44
N ARG A 104 19.22 6.85 17.97
CA ARG A 104 20.59 7.34 17.88
C ARG A 104 20.66 8.70 18.52
#